data_AF-A0A4Q4CY39-F1
#
_entry.id   AF-A0A4Q4CY39-F1
#
_cell.length_a   1.000
_cell.length_b   1.000
_cell.length_c   1.000
_cell.angle_alpha   90.00
_cell.angle_beta   90.00
_cell.angle_gamma   90.00
#
_symmetry.space_group_name_H-M   'P 1'
#
loop_
_entity.id
_entity.type
_entity.pdbx_description
1 polymer ?
#
loop_
_entity_poly.entity_id
_entity_poly.type
_entity_poly.pdbx_seq_one_letter_code
_entity_poly.pdbx_strand_id
1 'polypeptide(L)'
;MTDQTTGAVEAETFGTADESTLDVHEPKSAAAGVTGVRVAMQRAVGHMGAARASQALLKLNQADGFDCMSCAWPDPDPDHRHTAEFCENGAKAVAEEGTRARATPEFFAQHSIADLDSHDEYWLGQAGRITHPMVKRPGATHYEPIEWDDAFA
;
A
#
# COMPACT_ATOMS: atom_id res chain seq x y z
N MET A 1 -5.87 -22.48 -27.86
CA MET A 1 -4.66 -21.78 -27.39
C MET A 1 -5.10 -20.35 -27.17
N THR A 2 -5.69 -20.11 -26.01
CA THR A 2 -6.46 -18.90 -25.71
C THR A 2 -5.51 -17.89 -25.10
N ASP A 3 -5.34 -16.79 -25.83
CA ASP A 3 -4.62 -15.58 -25.48
C ASP A 3 -5.13 -15.04 -24.13
N GLN A 4 -4.26 -15.04 -23.11
CA GLN A 4 -4.51 -14.37 -21.83
C GLN A 4 -3.91 -12.97 -21.94
N THR A 5 -4.69 -12.09 -22.54
CA THR A 5 -4.40 -10.65 -22.61
C THR A 5 -4.36 -10.07 -21.20
N THR A 6 -3.17 -9.60 -20.82
CA THR A 6 -2.90 -8.36 -20.10
C THR A 6 -4.08 -7.76 -19.32
N GLY A 7 -4.20 -8.12 -18.04
CA GLY A 7 -5.04 -7.39 -17.09
C GLY A 7 -4.36 -6.07 -16.73
N ALA A 8 -4.49 -5.06 -17.58
CA ALA A 8 -4.17 -3.69 -17.22
C ALA A 8 -5.11 -3.29 -16.07
N VAL A 9 -4.55 -3.07 -14.89
CA VAL A 9 -5.21 -2.28 -13.85
C VAL A 9 -5.22 -0.84 -14.37
N GLU A 10 -6.34 -0.43 -14.95
CA GLU A 10 -6.58 0.98 -15.27
C GLU A 10 -6.48 1.76 -13.95
N ALA A 11 -5.47 2.62 -13.84
CA ALA A 11 -5.41 3.63 -12.80
C ALA A 11 -6.61 4.56 -13.03
N GLU A 12 -7.53 4.62 -12.08
CA GLU A 12 -8.55 5.66 -12.08
C GLU A 12 -7.83 7.00 -11.95
N THR A 13 -7.73 7.73 -13.07
CA THR A 13 -7.24 9.11 -13.06
C THR A 13 -8.13 9.90 -12.12
N PHE A 14 -7.60 10.36 -10.98
CA PHE A 14 -8.28 11.31 -10.12
C PHE A 14 -8.35 12.64 -10.87
N GLY A 15 -9.36 12.78 -11.74
CA GLY A 15 -9.66 14.04 -12.41
C GLY A 15 -9.84 15.14 -11.38
N THR A 16 -9.50 16.38 -11.75
CA THR A 16 -9.86 17.56 -10.95
C THR A 16 -11.37 17.53 -10.74
N ALA A 17 -11.80 17.19 -9.52
CA ALA A 17 -13.23 17.10 -9.22
C ALA A 17 -13.85 18.47 -9.47
N ASP A 18 -14.90 18.52 -10.31
CA ASP A 18 -15.70 19.72 -10.49
C ASP A 18 -16.47 19.97 -9.18
N GLU A 19 -15.94 20.84 -8.34
CA GLU A 19 -16.52 21.14 -7.03
C GLU A 19 -17.92 21.74 -7.13
N SER A 20 -18.31 22.25 -8.31
CA SER A 20 -19.66 22.80 -8.54
C SER A 20 -20.75 21.73 -8.58
N THR A 21 -20.39 20.45 -8.69
CA THR A 21 -21.31 19.32 -8.68
C THR A 21 -21.36 18.56 -7.35
N LEU A 22 -20.77 19.10 -6.28
CA LEU A 22 -20.77 18.46 -4.97
C LEU A 22 -22.13 18.58 -4.28
N ASP A 23 -22.73 17.44 -3.93
CA ASP A 23 -23.93 17.39 -3.10
C ASP A 23 -23.57 17.61 -1.61
N VAL A 24 -24.01 18.75 -1.06
CA VAL A 24 -23.86 19.05 0.36
C VAL A 24 -25.02 18.46 1.15
N HIS A 25 -24.70 17.57 2.08
CA HIS A 25 -25.65 16.95 2.99
C HIS A 25 -25.39 17.36 4.44
N GLU A 26 -26.34 17.05 5.33
CA GLU A 26 -26.11 17.18 6.76
C GLU A 26 -24.89 16.34 7.21
N PRO A 27 -24.08 16.86 8.16
CA PRO A 27 -22.93 16.13 8.68
C PRO A 27 -23.33 14.75 9.20
N LYS A 28 -22.48 13.76 8.95
CA LYS A 28 -22.66 12.43 9.55
C LYS A 28 -22.49 12.52 11.07
N SER A 29 -23.30 11.76 11.81
CA SER A 29 -23.22 11.68 13.27
C SER A 29 -22.15 10.70 13.78
N ALA A 30 -21.47 9.98 12.88
CA ALA A 30 -20.39 9.05 13.21
C ALA A 30 -19.23 9.21 12.22
N ALA A 31 -18.00 9.18 12.76
CA ALA A 31 -16.76 9.28 11.99
C ALA A 31 -16.28 7.94 11.40
N ALA A 32 -16.90 6.83 11.81
CA ALA A 32 -16.58 5.48 11.37
C ALA A 32 -17.85 4.63 11.22
N GLY A 33 -17.77 3.52 10.50
CA GLY A 33 -18.92 2.62 10.33
C GLY A 33 -18.59 1.36 9.54
N VAL A 34 -19.62 0.55 9.29
CA VAL A 34 -19.52 -0.77 8.64
C VAL A 34 -18.81 -0.70 7.28
N THR A 35 -19.01 0.38 6.53
CA THR A 35 -18.31 0.59 5.24
C THR A 35 -16.80 0.67 5.44
N GLY A 36 -16.33 1.45 6.41
CA GLY A 36 -14.90 1.59 6.70
C GLY A 36 -14.27 0.27 7.14
N VAL A 37 -14.96 -0.48 8.00
CA VAL A 37 -14.53 -1.83 8.40
C VAL A 37 -14.43 -2.76 7.19
N ARG A 38 -15.45 -2.78 6.32
CA ARG A 38 -15.45 -3.62 5.11
C ARG A 38 -14.29 -3.28 4.18
N VAL A 39 -14.09 -1.99 3.89
CA VAL A 39 -13.03 -1.54 2.98
C VAL A 39 -11.65 -1.85 3.58
N ALA A 40 -11.44 -1.59 4.87
CA ALA A 40 -10.20 -1.94 5.57
C ALA A 40 -9.89 -3.44 5.45
N MET A 41 -10.87 -4.31 5.72
CA MET A 41 -10.67 -5.76 5.64
C MET A 41 -10.45 -6.22 4.20
N GLN A 42 -11.18 -5.67 3.23
CA GLN A 42 -10.98 -6.00 1.82
C GLN A 42 -9.55 -5.67 1.36
N ARG A 43 -9.02 -4.50 1.74
CA ARG A 43 -7.64 -4.10 1.43
C ARG A 43 -6.64 -4.99 2.16
N ALA A 44 -6.81 -5.19 3.47
CA ALA A 44 -5.92 -6.04 4.27
C ALA A 44 -5.82 -7.47 3.72
N VAL A 45 -6.95 -8.11 3.43
CA VAL A 45 -6.97 -9.47 2.87
C VAL A 45 -6.48 -9.49 1.43
N GLY A 46 -6.80 -8.48 0.61
CA GLY A 46 -6.33 -8.37 -0.76
C GLY A 46 -4.80 -8.35 -0.84
N HIS A 47 -4.17 -7.41 -0.13
CA HIS A 47 -2.72 -7.23 -0.18
C HIS A 47 -1.98 -8.34 0.58
N MET A 48 -2.36 -8.65 1.83
CA MET A 48 -1.58 -9.54 2.69
C MET A 48 -2.02 -11.01 2.63
N GLY A 49 -3.26 -11.28 2.20
CA GLY A 49 -3.92 -12.57 2.39
C GLY A 49 -4.46 -12.73 3.81
N ALA A 50 -5.46 -13.62 4.00
CA ALA A 50 -6.21 -13.71 5.25
C ALA A 50 -5.33 -14.00 6.48
N ALA A 51 -4.39 -14.96 6.40
CA ALA A 51 -3.57 -15.34 7.55
C ALA A 51 -2.66 -14.20 8.04
N ARG A 52 -1.94 -13.54 7.11
CA ARG A 52 -1.07 -12.40 7.46
C ARG A 52 -1.87 -11.19 7.90
N ALA A 53 -3.00 -10.92 7.26
CA ALA A 53 -3.90 -9.85 7.66
C ALA A 53 -4.38 -10.01 9.10
N SER A 54 -4.85 -11.21 9.48
CA SER A 54 -5.28 -11.47 10.85
C SER A 54 -4.14 -11.33 11.86
N GLN A 55 -2.95 -11.85 11.55
CA GLN A 55 -1.79 -11.74 12.45
C GLN A 55 -1.34 -10.28 12.63
N ALA A 56 -1.22 -9.54 11.52
CA ALA A 56 -0.76 -8.14 11.55
C ALA A 56 -1.77 -7.24 12.26
N LEU A 57 -3.06 -7.34 11.92
CA LEU A 57 -4.08 -6.46 12.50
C LEU A 57 -4.34 -6.74 13.99
N LEU A 58 -4.24 -8.00 14.43
CA LEU A 58 -4.37 -8.33 15.87
C LEU A 58 -3.15 -7.89 16.70
N LYS A 59 -2.03 -7.56 16.05
CA LYS A 59 -0.81 -7.07 16.69
C LYS A 59 -0.58 -5.57 16.49
N LEU A 60 -1.39 -4.94 15.65
CA LEU A 60 -1.31 -3.52 15.38
C LEU A 60 -1.74 -2.73 16.62
N ASN A 61 -0.88 -1.80 17.03
CA ASN A 61 -1.06 -0.92 18.18
C ASN A 61 -1.35 -1.69 19.48
N GLN A 62 -0.80 -2.91 19.61
CA GLN A 62 -0.86 -3.69 20.85
C GLN A 62 0.45 -3.55 21.63
N ALA A 63 0.38 -3.63 22.96
CA ALA A 63 1.54 -3.44 23.82
C ALA A 63 2.67 -4.46 23.57
N ASP A 64 2.32 -5.67 23.13
CA ASP A 64 3.24 -6.74 22.73
C ASP A 64 3.27 -6.93 21.19
N GLY A 65 2.96 -5.85 20.47
CA GLY A 65 2.82 -5.80 19.03
C GLY A 65 3.71 -4.74 18.39
N PHE A 66 3.17 -3.99 17.43
CA PHE A 66 3.88 -2.92 16.74
C PHE A 66 2.96 -1.74 16.45
N ASP A 67 3.54 -0.55 16.37
CA ASP A 67 2.79 0.68 16.15
C ASP A 67 2.51 0.89 14.66
N CYS A 68 1.34 1.44 14.37
CA CYS A 68 0.97 1.89 13.04
C CYS A 68 1.83 3.09 12.65
N MET A 69 2.64 2.92 11.60
CA MET A 69 3.56 3.95 11.09
C MET A 69 2.87 5.21 10.56
N SER A 70 1.54 5.15 10.37
CA SER A 70 0.72 6.26 9.88
C SER A 70 -0.27 6.78 10.92
N CYS A 71 -0.16 6.35 12.19
CA CYS A 71 -1.09 6.79 13.23
C CYS A 71 -0.83 8.25 13.62
N ALA A 72 -1.91 9.01 13.76
CA ALA A 72 -1.86 10.39 14.28
C ALA A 72 -2.09 10.45 15.79
N TRP A 73 -2.48 9.34 16.43
CA TRP A 73 -2.96 9.30 17.81
C TRP A 73 -2.11 8.35 18.65
N PRO A 74 -1.81 8.70 19.92
CA PRO A 74 -1.10 7.81 20.81
C PRO A 74 -1.97 6.61 21.17
N ASP A 75 -1.34 5.46 21.33
CA ASP A 75 -2.01 4.28 21.83
C ASP A 75 -2.42 4.46 23.31
N PRO A 76 -3.57 3.92 23.73
CA PRO A 76 -3.95 3.86 25.13
C PRO A 76 -2.93 3.09 26.00
N ASP A 77 -3.01 3.30 27.32
CA ASP A 77 -2.32 2.46 28.29
C ASP A 77 -2.61 0.98 28.01
N PRO A 78 -1.64 0.06 28.18
CA PRO A 78 -1.79 -1.35 27.83
C PRO A 78 -3.05 -2.03 28.38
N ASP A 79 -3.45 -1.71 29.61
CA ASP A 79 -4.65 -2.29 30.26
C ASP A 79 -5.98 -1.81 29.66
N HIS A 80 -5.95 -0.81 28.77
CA HIS A 80 -7.11 -0.18 28.14
C HIS A 80 -7.14 -0.31 26.62
N ARG A 81 -6.18 -1.02 26.01
CA ARG A 81 -6.14 -1.21 24.55
C ARG A 81 -7.25 -2.15 24.09
N HIS A 82 -7.91 -1.79 23.00
CA HIS A 82 -8.91 -2.65 22.40
C HIS A 82 -8.24 -3.72 21.49
N THR A 83 -8.89 -4.86 21.26
CA THR A 83 -8.36 -5.89 20.32
C THR A 83 -8.16 -5.35 18.91
N ALA A 84 -8.95 -4.35 18.53
CA ALA A 84 -8.84 -3.63 17.26
C ALA A 84 -8.44 -2.18 17.54
N GLU A 85 -7.22 -1.97 18.02
CA GLU A 85 -6.69 -0.64 18.36
C GLU A 85 -6.17 0.11 17.12
N PHE A 86 -6.93 0.13 16.02
CA PHE A 86 -6.48 0.79 14.80
C PHE A 86 -7.64 1.40 14.04
N CYS A 87 -7.36 2.49 13.30
CA CYS A 87 -8.32 3.11 12.41
C CYS A 87 -8.30 2.47 11.01
N GLU A 88 -9.30 2.79 10.19
CA GLU A 88 -9.38 2.31 8.80
C GLU A 88 -8.12 2.63 7.99
N ASN A 89 -7.58 3.85 8.12
CA ASN A 89 -6.39 4.26 7.39
C ASN A 89 -5.14 3.52 7.90
N GLY A 90 -5.04 3.25 9.20
CA GLY A 90 -3.98 2.44 9.76
C GLY A 90 -4.00 1.01 9.22
N ALA A 91 -5.19 0.41 9.13
CA ALA A 91 -5.35 -0.92 8.52
C ALA A 91 -4.94 -0.93 7.03
N LYS A 92 -5.28 0.12 6.26
CA LYS A 92 -4.88 0.25 4.85
C LYS A 92 -3.37 0.44 4.69
N ALA A 93 -2.76 1.30 5.50
CA ALA A 93 -1.31 1.53 5.48
C ALA A 93 -0.54 0.23 5.77
N VAL A 94 -0.93 -0.50 6.82
CA VAL A 94 -0.32 -1.81 7.13
C VAL A 94 -0.59 -2.84 6.05
N ALA A 95 -1.75 -2.80 5.38
CA ALA A 95 -2.02 -3.67 4.25
C ALA A 95 -1.07 -3.42 3.07
N GLU A 96 -0.82 -2.15 2.76
CA GLU A 96 0.10 -1.76 1.71
C GLU A 96 1.55 -2.14 2.05
N GLU A 97 1.96 -1.99 3.30
CA GLU A 97 3.29 -2.41 3.75
C GLU A 97 3.44 -3.94 3.72
N GLY A 98 2.47 -4.67 4.29
CA GLY A 98 2.44 -6.12 4.36
C GLY A 98 2.09 -6.84 3.06
N THR A 99 1.99 -6.11 1.95
CA THR A 99 1.60 -6.65 0.64
C THR A 99 2.44 -7.87 0.24
N ARG A 100 1.83 -8.78 -0.52
CA ARG A 100 2.51 -9.93 -1.14
C ARG A 100 3.12 -9.61 -2.49
N ALA A 101 2.75 -8.49 -3.11
CA ALA A 101 3.34 -8.04 -4.37
C ALA A 101 4.82 -7.67 -4.19
N ARG A 102 5.62 -7.87 -5.24
CA ARG A 102 7.05 -7.60 -5.24
C ARG A 102 7.43 -6.88 -6.53
N ALA A 103 8.09 -5.73 -6.37
CA ALA A 103 8.78 -5.06 -7.46
C ALA A 103 10.13 -5.77 -7.64
N THR A 104 10.15 -6.79 -8.48
CA THR A 104 11.33 -7.63 -8.75
C THR A 104 12.24 -7.00 -9.81
N PRO A 105 13.46 -7.50 -10.03
CA PRO A 105 14.30 -7.04 -11.13
C PRO A 105 13.61 -7.10 -12.50
N GLU A 106 12.74 -8.08 -12.73
CA GLU A 106 11.99 -8.21 -13.98
C GLU A 106 10.99 -7.06 -14.18
N PHE A 107 10.41 -6.50 -13.12
CA PHE A 107 9.58 -5.30 -13.19
C PHE A 107 10.42 -4.12 -13.70
N PHE A 108 11.59 -3.90 -13.11
CA PHE A 108 12.49 -2.82 -13.51
C PHE A 108 13.14 -3.01 -14.88
N ALA A 109 13.23 -4.24 -15.38
CA ALA A 109 13.66 -4.53 -16.74
C ALA A 109 12.58 -4.22 -17.79
N GLN A 110 11.29 -4.27 -17.40
CA GLN A 110 10.16 -3.97 -18.28
C GLN A 110 9.82 -2.49 -18.34
N HIS A 111 10.07 -1.76 -17.25
CA HIS A 111 9.71 -0.35 -17.10
C HIS A 111 10.95 0.55 -17.13
N SER A 112 11.01 1.43 -18.14
CA SER A 112 12.05 2.46 -18.18
C SER A 112 11.83 3.49 -17.08
N ILE A 113 12.86 4.22 -16.68
CA ILE A 113 12.74 5.26 -15.66
C ILE A 113 11.77 6.37 -16.08
N ALA A 114 11.75 6.72 -17.37
CA ALA A 114 10.80 7.70 -17.90
C ALA A 114 9.36 7.17 -17.90
N ASP A 115 9.17 5.86 -18.03
CA ASP A 115 7.87 5.19 -17.92
C ASP A 115 7.40 5.19 -16.46
N LEU A 116 8.27 4.78 -15.52
CA LEU A 116 8.00 4.85 -14.08
C LEU A 116 7.65 6.27 -13.61
N ASP A 117 8.36 7.29 -14.10
CA ASP A 117 8.12 8.70 -13.78
C ASP A 117 6.78 9.23 -14.32
N SER A 118 6.18 8.53 -15.29
CA SER A 118 4.88 8.89 -15.85
C SER A 118 3.69 8.37 -15.03
N HIS A 119 3.94 7.48 -14.06
CA HIS A 119 2.93 6.90 -13.19
C HIS A 119 2.78 7.66 -11.87
N ASP A 120 1.58 7.61 -11.28
CA ASP A 120 1.34 8.17 -9.96
C ASP A 120 1.88 7.29 -8.82
N GLU A 121 1.96 7.88 -7.63
CA GLU A 121 2.47 7.19 -6.42
C GLU A 121 1.64 5.96 -6.06
N TYR A 122 0.34 5.97 -6.34
CA TYR A 122 -0.53 4.85 -6.06
C TYR A 122 -0.15 3.64 -6.94
N TRP A 123 -0.03 3.86 -8.25
CA TRP A 123 0.40 2.84 -9.20
C TRP A 123 1.78 2.29 -8.84
N LEU A 124 2.73 3.18 -8.51
CA LEU A 124 4.07 2.80 -8.08
C LEU A 124 4.04 1.96 -6.78
N GLY A 125 3.20 2.35 -5.82
CA GLY A 125 3.00 1.59 -4.57
C GLY A 125 2.41 0.20 -4.83
N GLN A 126 1.52 0.07 -5.81
CA GLN A 126 0.90 -1.21 -6.18
C GLN A 126 1.86 -2.19 -6.89
N ALA A 127 3.00 -1.73 -7.42
CA ALA A 127 4.05 -2.62 -7.95
C ALA A 127 4.64 -3.53 -6.86
N GLY A 128 4.53 -3.13 -5.58
CA GLY A 128 4.92 -3.93 -4.42
C GLY A 128 6.30 -3.56 -3.86
N ARG A 129 6.81 -4.42 -2.97
CA ARG A 129 8.07 -4.13 -2.26
C ARG A 129 9.29 -4.43 -3.11
N ILE A 130 10.27 -3.51 -3.11
CA ILE A 130 11.58 -3.72 -3.74
C ILE A 130 12.29 -4.85 -3.01
N THR A 131 12.89 -5.77 -3.77
CA THR A 131 13.46 -7.01 -3.24
C THR A 131 14.96 -7.14 -3.41
N HIS A 132 15.55 -6.35 -4.31
CA HIS A 132 16.96 -6.42 -4.68
C HIS A 132 17.55 -5.01 -4.72
N PRO A 133 18.85 -4.85 -4.47
CA PRO A 133 19.56 -3.63 -4.81
C PRO A 133 19.47 -3.38 -6.31
N MET A 134 19.16 -2.15 -6.68
CA MET A 134 19.00 -1.72 -8.06
C MET A 134 19.89 -0.51 -8.32
N VAL A 135 20.49 -0.41 -9.51
CA VAL A 135 21.34 0.72 -9.90
C VAL A 135 20.92 1.29 -11.25
N LYS A 136 21.00 2.62 -11.38
CA LYS A 136 20.94 3.29 -12.67
C LYS A 136 22.36 3.64 -13.11
N ARG A 137 22.87 2.96 -14.13
CA ARG A 137 24.20 3.30 -14.70
C ARG A 137 24.15 4.61 -15.49
N PRO A 138 25.30 5.29 -15.70
CA PRO A 138 25.37 6.48 -16.55
C PRO A 138 24.80 6.21 -17.95
N GLY A 139 23.89 7.07 -18.41
CA GLY A 139 23.22 6.93 -19.71
C GLY A 139 22.16 5.82 -19.79
N ALA A 140 22.00 4.96 -18.78
CA ALA A 140 20.98 3.91 -18.78
C ALA A 140 19.56 4.48 -18.63
N THR A 141 18.61 3.82 -19.30
CA THR A 141 17.17 4.13 -19.28
C THR A 141 16.38 3.26 -18.31
N HIS A 142 16.96 2.15 -17.83
CA HIS A 142 16.35 1.21 -16.89
C HIS A 142 17.26 1.03 -15.68
N TYR A 143 16.69 0.51 -14.60
CA TYR A 143 17.48 0.02 -13.47
C TYR A 143 18.00 -1.40 -13.76
N GLU A 144 19.23 -1.69 -13.32
CA GLU A 144 19.84 -3.01 -13.37
C GLU A 144 20.00 -3.56 -11.95
N PRO A 145 19.78 -4.86 -11.70
CA PRO A 145 20.06 -5.45 -10.39
C PRO A 145 21.56 -5.50 -10.13
N ILE A 146 21.96 -5.30 -8.87
CA ILE A 146 23.33 -5.51 -8.39
C ILE A 146 23.32 -6.35 -7.11
N GLU A 147 24.47 -6.90 -6.74
CA GLU A 147 24.64 -7.58 -5.47
C GLU A 147 24.74 -6.59 -4.31
N TRP A 148 24.41 -7.02 -3.09
CA TRP A 148 24.50 -6.16 -1.91
C TRP A 148 25.92 -5.65 -1.63
N ASP A 149 26.94 -6.48 -1.88
CA ASP A 149 28.34 -6.07 -1.71
C ASP A 149 28.71 -4.91 -2.64
N ASP A 150 28.20 -4.91 -3.88
CA ASP A 150 28.41 -3.83 -4.84
C ASP A 150 27.66 -2.54 -4.45
N ALA A 151 26.53 -2.66 -3.73
CA ALA A 151 25.75 -1.52 -3.27
C ALA A 151 26.41 -0.78 -2.09
N PHE A 152 27.25 -1.46 -1.31
CA PHE A 152 27.93 -0.91 -0.13
C PHE A 152 29.41 -0.54 -0.37
N ALA A 153 29.97 -0.85 -1.54
CA ALA A 153 31.35 -0.55 -1.93
C ALA A 153 31.56 0.91 -2.35
#